data_AF-Q0UEN8-F1
#
_entry.id   AF-Q0UEN8-F1
#
_cell.length_a   1.000
_cell.length_b   1.000
_cell.length_c   1.000
_cell.angle_alpha   90.00
_cell.angle_beta   90.00
_cell.angle_gamma   90.00
#
_symmetry.space_group_name_H-M   'P 1'
#
loop_
_entity.id
_entity.type
_entity.pdbx_description
1 polymer ?
#
loop_
_entity_poly.entity_id
_entity_poly.type
_entity_poly.pdbx_seq_one_letter_code
_entity_poly.pdbx_strand_id
1 'polypeptide(L)'
;MQDPEEVGVRTIKDHPDIEDLTYVNISVSAPSGADIIDWIHELYRDSRGFELGTFDATILGVILKDQAANWGRLAHGYISDMIALVHNFIVEVLQQIAPSRRVSDGIKSLLLDDLTKMYRDAIDHTQFLLDIELNGTPATYNHYFNENLQKRYVIYLVSKSITDCKHGTVVRLDDIVQSHPLSNARHTTLEIHDILCSYYKVARKRFADAVRMQVADCKLVTGAKTPLTLLSAQLVAGLDHETLEDIAGEELQTKYERSRLEKEISLLREGKKIVG
;
A
#
# COMPACT_ATOMS: atom_id res chain seq x y z
N MET A 1 30.39 -11.97 7.48
CA MET A 1 29.04 -11.92 8.08
C MET A 1 28.54 -10.52 7.78
N GLN A 2 27.79 -10.39 6.69
CA GLN A 2 27.18 -9.11 6.30
C GLN A 2 25.86 -9.05 7.04
N ASP A 3 25.61 -8.02 7.83
CA ASP A 3 24.30 -7.82 8.46
C ASP A 3 23.23 -7.84 7.35
N PRO A 4 22.10 -8.54 7.56
CA PRO A 4 21.05 -8.60 6.57
C PRO A 4 20.60 -7.18 6.23
N GLU A 5 20.61 -6.81 4.94
CA GLU A 5 20.12 -5.50 4.47
C GLU A 5 18.68 -5.31 4.93
N GLU A 6 18.51 -4.49 5.96
CA GLU A 6 17.20 -4.10 6.47
C GLU A 6 16.56 -3.12 5.49
N VAL A 7 15.39 -3.49 4.97
CA VAL A 7 14.65 -2.62 4.05
C VAL A 7 13.70 -1.75 4.86
N GLY A 8 13.97 -0.44 4.87
CA GLY A 8 13.06 0.55 5.44
C GLY A 8 11.71 0.51 4.72
N VAL A 9 10.64 0.35 5.48
CA VAL A 9 9.27 0.24 4.96
C VAL A 9 8.70 1.59 4.54
N ARG A 10 9.25 2.67 5.11
CA ARG A 10 8.84 4.05 4.83
C ARG A 10 10.01 4.91 4.40
N THR A 11 9.72 5.81 3.47
CA THR A 11 10.67 6.73 2.84
C THR A 11 10.30 8.19 3.07
N ILE A 12 9.03 8.48 3.35
CA ILE A 12 8.52 9.84 3.48
C ILE A 12 8.36 10.19 4.96
N LYS A 13 8.85 11.38 5.33
CA LYS A 13 8.70 11.92 6.68
C LYS A 13 7.28 12.46 6.89
N ASP A 14 6.70 12.13 8.04
CA ASP A 14 5.37 12.61 8.42
C ASP A 14 5.34 14.09 8.75
N HIS A 15 4.19 14.69 8.46
CA HIS A 15 3.81 15.98 9.00
C HIS A 15 3.32 15.79 10.45
N PRO A 16 3.61 16.72 11.39
CA PRO A 16 3.18 16.60 12.77
C PRO A 16 1.67 16.40 12.96
N ASP A 17 0.86 16.92 12.03
CA ASP A 17 -0.60 16.83 12.08
C ASP A 17 -1.13 15.38 11.91
N ILE A 18 -0.33 14.47 11.37
CA ILE A 18 -0.75 13.09 11.02
C ILE A 18 0.18 12.01 11.57
N GLU A 19 1.20 12.37 12.37
CA GLU A 19 2.22 11.44 12.88
C GLU A 19 1.57 10.25 13.62
N ASP A 20 0.56 10.52 14.44
CA ASP A 20 -0.20 9.52 15.21
C ASP A 20 -1.07 8.57 14.37
N LEU A 21 -1.33 8.91 13.10
CA LEU A 21 -2.16 8.11 12.19
C LEU A 21 -1.35 7.14 11.35
N THR A 22 -0.12 7.53 11.02
CA THR A 22 0.70 6.79 10.07
C THR A 22 1.38 5.59 10.73
N TYR A 23 1.64 4.56 9.92
CA TYR A 23 2.32 3.36 10.40
C TYR A 23 3.77 3.68 10.77
N VAL A 24 4.23 3.09 11.88
CA VAL A 24 5.59 3.27 12.39
C VAL A 24 6.60 2.84 11.33
N ASN A 25 7.65 3.65 11.11
CA ASN A 25 8.74 3.26 10.24
C ASN A 25 9.53 2.12 10.89
N ILE A 26 9.30 0.89 10.42
CA ILE A 26 9.94 -0.33 10.89
C ILE A 26 10.71 -0.93 9.72
N SER A 27 11.89 -1.50 9.98
CA SER A 27 12.61 -2.27 8.98
C SER A 27 12.03 -3.68 8.84
N VAL A 28 11.96 -4.16 7.61
CA VAL A 28 11.65 -5.56 7.34
C VAL A 28 12.97 -6.32 7.15
N SER A 29 13.09 -7.44 7.86
CA SER A 29 14.23 -8.34 7.74
C SER A 29 14.33 -8.92 6.32
N ALA A 30 15.55 -9.05 5.82
CA ALA A 30 15.81 -9.74 4.57
C ALA A 30 15.28 -11.19 4.61
N PRO A 31 14.97 -11.79 3.44
CA PRO A 31 14.59 -13.19 3.37
C PRO A 31 15.63 -14.08 4.05
N SER A 32 15.15 -15.08 4.81
CA SER A 32 16.05 -16.07 5.39
C SER A 32 16.86 -16.77 4.30
N GLY A 33 18.16 -16.96 4.54
CA GLY A 33 19.01 -17.79 3.68
C GLY A 33 18.79 -19.29 3.85
N ALA A 34 17.86 -19.71 4.72
CA ALA A 34 17.51 -21.11 4.95
C ALA A 34 16.80 -21.72 3.73
N ASP A 35 16.97 -23.03 3.54
CA ASP A 35 16.33 -23.75 2.45
C ASP A 35 14.81 -23.85 2.70
N ILE A 36 14.02 -23.28 1.78
CA ILE A 36 12.57 -23.30 1.84
C ILE A 36 12.00 -24.71 1.76
N ILE A 37 12.68 -25.64 1.09
CA ILE A 37 12.25 -27.03 0.96
C ILE A 37 12.35 -27.73 2.31
N ASP A 38 13.44 -27.53 3.04
CA ASP A 38 13.61 -28.12 4.38
C ASP A 38 12.59 -27.54 5.35
N TRP A 39 12.33 -26.22 5.29
CA TRP A 39 11.29 -25.59 6.11
C TRP A 39 9.88 -26.13 5.81
N ILE A 40 9.49 -26.26 4.53
CA ILE A 40 8.21 -26.88 4.15
C ILE A 40 8.16 -28.34 4.60
N HIS A 41 9.27 -29.07 4.51
CA HIS A 41 9.34 -30.45 4.97
C HIS A 41 9.09 -30.57 6.47
N GLU A 42 9.70 -29.72 7.29
CA GLU A 42 9.48 -29.69 8.74
C GLU A 42 8.02 -29.38 9.07
N LEU A 43 7.47 -28.33 8.47
CA LEU A 43 6.07 -27.96 8.68
C LEU A 43 5.12 -29.08 8.25
N TYR A 44 5.38 -29.71 7.10
CA TYR A 44 4.60 -30.87 6.64
C TYR A 44 4.72 -32.06 7.59
N ARG A 45 5.91 -32.36 8.12
CA ARG A 45 6.09 -33.45 9.09
C ARG A 45 5.29 -33.19 10.36
N ASP A 46 5.26 -31.95 10.82
CA ASP A 46 4.61 -31.57 12.06
C ASP A 46 3.07 -31.43 11.91
N SER A 47 2.58 -31.16 10.70
CA SER A 47 1.15 -31.04 10.40
C SER A 47 0.50 -32.34 9.87
N ARG A 48 1.29 -33.38 9.55
CA ARG A 48 0.79 -34.58 8.88
C ARG A 48 -0.12 -35.40 9.79
N GLY A 49 -1.34 -35.64 9.34
CA GLY A 49 -2.28 -36.55 9.98
C GLY A 49 -2.21 -37.96 9.40
N PHE A 50 -3.40 -38.54 9.17
CA PHE A 50 -3.57 -39.87 8.59
C PHE A 50 -3.56 -39.86 7.05
N GLU A 51 -3.03 -38.81 6.41
CA GLU A 51 -3.05 -38.69 4.95
C GLU A 51 -2.24 -39.82 4.28
N LEU A 52 -2.87 -40.52 3.34
CA LEU A 52 -2.22 -41.56 2.55
C LEU A 52 -1.94 -41.03 1.13
N GLY A 53 -0.69 -40.64 0.89
CA GLY A 53 -0.22 -40.25 -0.45
C GLY A 53 -0.52 -38.80 -0.86
N THR A 54 -1.09 -37.98 0.02
CA THR A 54 -1.33 -36.53 -0.19
C THR A 54 -0.98 -35.72 1.07
N PHE A 55 -1.36 -34.44 1.08
CA PHE A 55 -1.26 -33.54 2.24
C PHE A 55 -2.61 -32.85 2.51
N ASP A 56 -2.82 -32.36 3.73
CA ASP A 56 -3.98 -31.54 4.08
C ASP A 56 -3.89 -30.13 3.46
N ALA A 57 -4.94 -29.68 2.77
CA ALA A 57 -4.96 -28.41 2.06
C ALA A 57 -4.78 -27.18 2.98
N THR A 58 -5.05 -27.32 4.28
CA THR A 58 -4.87 -26.25 5.27
C THR A 58 -3.40 -25.80 5.37
N ILE A 59 -2.44 -26.70 5.09
CA ILE A 59 -1.01 -26.38 5.14
C ILE A 59 -0.65 -25.26 4.16
N LEU A 60 -1.34 -25.17 3.00
CA LEU A 60 -1.07 -24.14 2.00
C LEU A 60 -1.41 -22.74 2.54
N GLY A 61 -2.45 -22.62 3.36
CA GLY A 61 -2.82 -21.37 4.00
C GLY A 61 -1.78 -20.95 5.04
N VAL A 62 -1.31 -21.90 5.86
CA VAL A 62 -0.27 -21.65 6.88
C VAL A 62 1.03 -21.19 6.21
N ILE A 63 1.49 -21.96 5.21
CA ILE A 63 2.73 -21.64 4.47
C ILE A 63 2.63 -20.29 3.78
N LEU A 64 1.50 -20.00 3.12
CA LEU A 64 1.29 -18.72 2.46
C LEU A 64 1.37 -17.56 3.46
N LYS A 65 0.70 -17.70 4.60
CA LYS A 65 0.67 -16.65 5.64
C LYS A 65 2.06 -16.36 6.18
N ASP A 66 2.86 -17.39 6.43
CA ASP A 66 4.24 -17.24 6.91
C ASP A 66 5.13 -16.59 5.85
N GLN A 67 5.04 -17.04 4.60
CA GLN A 67 5.81 -16.46 3.48
C GLN A 67 5.39 -15.03 3.15
N ALA A 68 4.12 -14.68 3.41
CA ALA A 68 3.57 -13.35 3.19
C ALA A 68 3.55 -12.48 4.46
N ALA A 69 4.22 -12.88 5.55
CA ALA A 69 4.16 -12.18 6.84
C ALA A 69 4.56 -10.69 6.75
N ASN A 70 5.43 -10.35 5.79
CA ASN A 70 5.88 -8.98 5.57
C ASN A 70 4.92 -8.13 4.73
N TRP A 71 3.92 -8.71 4.07
CA TRP A 71 2.96 -7.95 3.25
C TRP A 71 2.24 -6.89 4.07
N GLY A 72 1.87 -7.22 5.31
CA GLY A 72 1.21 -6.29 6.22
C GLY A 72 2.05 -5.03 6.44
N ARG A 73 3.31 -5.20 6.84
CA ARG A 73 4.22 -4.07 7.10
C ARG A 73 4.45 -3.25 5.83
N LEU A 74 4.77 -3.90 4.71
CA LEU A 74 5.04 -3.25 3.44
C LEU A 74 3.83 -2.44 2.91
N ALA A 75 2.63 -3.01 2.99
CA ALA A 75 1.41 -2.35 2.53
C ALA A 75 1.05 -1.14 3.40
N HIS A 76 1.07 -1.29 4.72
CA HIS A 76 0.79 -0.17 5.63
C HIS A 76 1.84 0.94 5.52
N GLY A 77 3.11 0.58 5.34
CA GLY A 77 4.18 1.54 5.06
C GLY A 77 3.96 2.33 3.79
N TYR A 78 3.72 1.64 2.67
CA TYR A 78 3.43 2.26 1.40
C TYR A 78 2.24 3.22 1.46
N ILE A 79 1.14 2.80 2.10
CA ILE A 79 -0.05 3.65 2.25
C ILE A 79 0.20 4.83 3.19
N SER A 80 1.00 4.64 4.24
CA SER A 80 1.42 5.74 5.12
C SER A 80 2.27 6.78 4.38
N ASP A 81 3.20 6.34 3.53
CA ASP A 81 3.97 7.25 2.68
C ASP A 81 3.06 8.01 1.70
N MET A 82 2.06 7.35 1.11
CA MET A 82 1.07 8.01 0.26
C MET A 82 0.23 9.04 1.02
N ILE A 83 -0.21 8.72 2.24
CA ILE A 83 -0.92 9.66 3.12
C ILE A 83 -0.03 10.87 3.42
N ALA A 84 1.22 10.65 3.81
CA ALA A 84 2.17 11.72 4.09
C ALA A 84 2.42 12.62 2.86
N LEU A 85 2.60 12.04 1.67
CA LEU A 85 2.74 12.79 0.43
C LEU A 85 1.52 13.66 0.12
N VAL A 86 0.32 13.08 0.20
CA VAL A 86 -0.94 13.79 -0.07
C VAL A 86 -1.16 14.91 0.95
N HIS A 87 -0.90 14.64 2.23
CA HIS A 87 -1.06 15.63 3.28
C HIS A 87 -0.07 16.78 3.14
N ASN A 88 1.21 16.48 2.94
CA ASN A 88 2.26 17.49 2.71
C ASN A 88 1.93 18.35 1.49
N PHE A 89 1.47 17.73 0.40
CA PHE A 89 1.03 18.47 -0.78
C PHE A 89 -0.11 19.45 -0.47
N ILE A 90 -1.14 19.02 0.26
CA ILE A 90 -2.25 19.89 0.66
C ILE A 90 -1.74 21.07 1.49
N VAL A 91 -0.92 20.80 2.51
CA VAL A 91 -0.36 21.84 3.39
C VAL A 91 0.50 22.83 2.61
N GLU A 92 1.38 22.36 1.74
CA GLU A 92 2.25 23.21 0.91
C GLU A 92 1.43 24.07 -0.05
N VAL A 93 0.41 23.52 -0.70
CA VAL A 93 -0.46 24.27 -1.60
C VAL A 93 -1.22 25.34 -0.82
N LEU A 94 -1.78 25.01 0.34
CA LEU A 94 -2.47 25.98 1.21
C LEU A 94 -1.54 27.11 1.63
N GLN A 95 -0.26 26.84 1.90
CA GLN A 95 0.71 27.87 2.27
C GLN A 95 1.05 28.80 1.09
N GLN A 96 1.03 28.28 -0.15
CA GLN A 96 1.32 29.06 -1.35
C GLN A 96 0.16 29.94 -1.81
N ILE A 97 -1.09 29.45 -1.68
CA ILE A 97 -2.27 30.15 -2.22
C ILE A 97 -2.93 31.08 -1.21
N ALA A 98 -2.76 30.85 0.09
CA ALA A 98 -3.43 31.64 1.12
C ALA A 98 -2.82 33.05 1.23
N PRO A 99 -3.63 34.11 1.39
CA PRO A 99 -3.14 35.48 1.56
C PRO A 99 -2.30 35.69 2.82
N SER A 100 -2.50 34.86 3.85
CA SER A 100 -1.76 34.91 5.09
C SER A 100 -1.63 33.51 5.71
N ARG A 101 -0.62 33.35 6.58
CA ARG A 101 -0.41 32.10 7.31
C ARG A 101 -1.61 31.74 8.20
N ARG A 102 -2.25 32.75 8.81
CA ARG A 102 -3.47 32.56 9.61
C ARG A 102 -4.58 31.90 8.80
N VAL A 103 -4.84 32.38 7.58
CA VAL A 103 -5.87 31.80 6.70
C VAL A 103 -5.49 30.37 6.32
N SER A 104 -4.23 30.12 5.98
CA SER A 104 -3.72 28.78 5.66
C SER A 104 -3.93 27.80 6.81
N ASP A 105 -3.53 28.18 8.03
CA ASP A 105 -3.67 27.37 9.24
C ASP A 105 -5.15 27.18 9.63
N GLY A 106 -6.00 28.18 9.44
CA GLY A 106 -7.43 28.10 9.66
C GLY A 106 -8.13 27.13 8.70
N ILE A 107 -7.83 27.21 7.40
CA ILE A 107 -8.35 26.25 6.40
C ILE A 107 -7.84 24.84 6.70
N LYS A 108 -6.55 24.70 7.02
CA LYS A 108 -5.97 23.40 7.40
C LYS A 108 -6.70 22.79 8.60
N SER A 109 -6.95 23.59 9.64
CA SER A 109 -7.66 23.15 10.85
C SER A 109 -9.10 22.74 10.55
N LEU A 110 -9.79 23.47 9.67
CA LEU A 110 -11.12 23.13 9.19
C LEU A 110 -11.16 21.76 8.48
N LEU A 111 -10.13 21.44 7.68
CA LEU A 111 -10.08 20.21 6.89
C LEU A 111 -9.56 19.00 7.67
N LEU A 112 -8.82 19.20 8.76
CA LEU A 112 -8.02 18.16 9.40
C LEU A 112 -8.83 16.95 9.86
N ASP A 113 -10.01 17.17 10.44
CA ASP A 113 -10.87 16.09 10.94
C ASP A 113 -11.35 15.18 9.80
N ASP A 114 -11.76 15.77 8.67
CA ASP A 114 -12.24 15.00 7.52
C ASP A 114 -11.07 14.33 6.78
N LEU A 115 -9.93 15.01 6.64
CA LEU A 115 -8.70 14.39 6.14
C LEU A 115 -8.32 13.16 6.97
N THR A 116 -8.35 13.30 8.29
CA THR A 116 -8.05 12.20 9.23
C THR A 116 -8.99 11.02 9.03
N LYS A 117 -10.30 11.24 8.88
CA LYS A 117 -11.27 10.17 8.61
C LYS A 117 -10.96 9.46 7.29
N MET A 118 -10.62 10.21 6.24
CA MET A 118 -10.29 9.65 4.93
C MET A 118 -9.00 8.82 4.97
N TYR A 119 -7.99 9.27 5.73
CA TYR A 119 -6.74 8.53 5.92
C TYR A 119 -6.97 7.23 6.71
N ARG A 120 -7.80 7.26 7.76
CA ARG A 120 -8.19 6.06 8.51
C ARG A 120 -8.92 5.06 7.62
N ASP A 121 -9.87 5.52 6.79
CA ASP A 121 -10.57 4.66 5.84
C ASP A 121 -9.62 4.00 4.82
N ALA A 122 -8.57 4.70 4.38
CA ALA A 122 -7.53 4.10 3.52
C ALA A 122 -6.70 3.02 4.25
N ILE A 123 -6.34 3.25 5.51
CA ILE A 123 -5.65 2.27 6.36
C ILE A 123 -6.54 1.05 6.60
N ASP A 124 -7.80 1.25 6.99
CA ASP A 124 -8.76 0.18 7.24
C ASP A 124 -9.03 -0.64 5.97
N HIS A 125 -9.12 0.00 4.80
CA HIS A 125 -9.26 -0.70 3.52
C HIS A 125 -8.00 -1.52 3.18
N THR A 126 -6.82 -1.06 3.56
CA THR A 126 -5.56 -1.82 3.42
C THR A 126 -5.57 -3.07 4.28
N GLN A 127 -6.00 -2.93 5.55
CA GLN A 127 -6.15 -4.05 6.47
C GLN A 127 -7.19 -5.06 5.95
N PHE A 128 -8.31 -4.58 5.42
CA PHE A 128 -9.32 -5.43 4.79
C PHE A 128 -8.75 -6.25 3.62
N LEU A 129 -7.95 -5.65 2.74
CA LEU A 129 -7.30 -6.37 1.64
C LEU A 129 -6.31 -7.44 2.14
N LEU A 130 -5.57 -7.14 3.20
CA LEU A 130 -4.67 -8.11 3.84
C LEU A 130 -5.44 -9.29 4.44
N ASP A 131 -6.57 -9.02 5.10
CA ASP A 131 -7.39 -10.08 5.70
C ASP A 131 -7.98 -11.02 4.64
N ILE A 132 -8.40 -10.49 3.48
CA ILE A 132 -8.87 -11.32 2.37
C ILE A 132 -7.77 -12.30 1.89
N GLU A 133 -6.54 -11.80 1.71
CA GLU A 133 -5.46 -12.59 1.13
C GLU A 133 -4.77 -13.52 2.13
N LEU A 134 -4.63 -13.11 3.40
CA LEU A 134 -3.81 -13.81 4.40
C LEU A 134 -4.62 -14.61 5.42
N ASN A 135 -5.88 -14.25 5.68
CA ASN A 135 -6.76 -14.97 6.61
C ASN A 135 -7.86 -15.75 5.89
N GLY A 136 -8.02 -15.56 4.58
CA GLY A 136 -8.91 -16.35 3.73
C GLY A 136 -8.32 -17.71 3.30
N THR A 137 -9.16 -18.58 2.76
CA THR A 137 -8.71 -19.84 2.15
C THR A 137 -8.04 -19.55 0.80
N PRO A 138 -6.80 -20.03 0.56
CA PRO A 138 -6.14 -19.87 -0.72
C PRO A 138 -6.97 -20.48 -1.87
N ALA A 139 -7.57 -19.61 -2.68
CA ALA A 139 -8.35 -19.99 -3.84
C ALA A 139 -8.08 -19.03 -5.01
N THR A 140 -8.16 -19.55 -6.23
CA THR A 140 -8.01 -18.75 -7.45
C THR A 140 -8.69 -19.39 -8.65
N TYR A 141 -9.43 -18.58 -9.41
CA TYR A 141 -9.94 -18.93 -10.74
C TYR A 141 -9.00 -18.43 -11.85
N ASN A 142 -7.87 -17.83 -11.49
CA ASN A 142 -6.92 -17.30 -12.46
C ASN A 142 -6.16 -18.45 -13.14
N HIS A 143 -6.34 -18.57 -14.45
CA HIS A 143 -5.69 -19.58 -15.30
C HIS A 143 -4.15 -19.56 -15.18
N TYR A 144 -3.54 -18.42 -14.84
CA TYR A 144 -2.10 -18.34 -14.60
C TYR A 144 -1.60 -19.25 -13.47
N PHE A 145 -2.44 -19.65 -12.52
CA PHE A 145 -2.04 -20.63 -11.52
C PHE A 145 -1.66 -21.96 -12.18
N ASN A 146 -2.54 -22.49 -13.03
CA ASN A 146 -2.30 -23.72 -13.76
C ASN A 146 -1.11 -23.58 -14.72
N GLU A 147 -1.00 -22.46 -15.43
CA GLU A 147 0.17 -22.22 -16.29
C GLU A 147 1.48 -22.16 -15.51
N ASN A 148 1.51 -21.50 -14.35
CA ASN A 148 2.71 -21.41 -13.52
C ASN A 148 3.12 -22.80 -13.03
N LEU A 149 2.15 -23.62 -12.60
CA LEU A 149 2.39 -24.98 -12.13
C LEU A 149 2.93 -25.87 -13.26
N GLN A 150 2.30 -25.82 -14.44
CA GLN A 150 2.79 -26.51 -15.63
C GLN A 150 4.20 -26.07 -16.02
N LYS A 151 4.51 -24.77 -15.95
CA LYS A 151 5.85 -24.25 -16.23
C LYS A 151 6.89 -24.83 -15.26
N ARG A 152 6.57 -25.01 -13.98
CA ARG A 152 7.50 -25.65 -13.03
C ARG A 152 7.77 -27.11 -13.41
N TYR A 153 6.72 -27.85 -13.76
CA TYR A 153 6.86 -29.22 -14.23
C TYR A 153 7.71 -29.31 -15.51
N VAL A 154 7.50 -28.40 -16.46
CA VAL A 154 8.32 -28.33 -17.69
C VAL A 154 9.79 -28.00 -17.37
N ILE A 155 10.07 -27.06 -16.47
CA ILE A 155 11.45 -26.74 -16.05
C ILE A 155 12.14 -27.98 -15.47
N TYR A 156 11.44 -28.73 -14.62
CA TYR A 156 11.92 -30.00 -14.09
C TYR A 156 12.24 -31.00 -15.21
N LEU A 157 11.35 -31.19 -16.17
CA LEU A 157 11.58 -32.09 -17.30
C LEU A 157 12.73 -31.64 -18.21
N VAL A 158 12.85 -30.34 -18.48
CA VAL A 158 13.95 -29.78 -19.28
C VAL A 158 15.30 -30.03 -18.60
N SER A 159 15.38 -29.94 -17.28
CA SER A 159 16.61 -30.26 -16.54
C SER A 159 17.08 -31.71 -16.72
N LYS A 160 16.15 -32.61 -17.07
CA LYS A 160 16.39 -34.03 -17.35
C LYS A 160 16.33 -34.36 -18.84
N SER A 161 16.21 -33.34 -19.69
CA SER A 161 16.06 -33.53 -21.12
C SER A 161 17.41 -33.69 -21.81
N ILE A 162 17.38 -34.47 -22.90
CA ILE A 162 18.50 -34.66 -23.79
C ILE A 162 18.09 -34.08 -25.14
N THR A 163 18.96 -33.26 -25.74
CA THR A 163 18.74 -32.76 -27.09
C THR A 163 19.14 -33.85 -28.07
N ASP A 164 18.15 -34.51 -28.68
CA ASP A 164 18.37 -35.42 -29.79
C ASP A 164 18.22 -34.65 -31.10
N CYS A 165 19.29 -34.60 -31.89
CA CYS A 165 19.34 -33.94 -33.19
C CYS A 165 18.26 -34.43 -34.17
N LYS A 166 17.67 -35.62 -33.96
CA LYS A 166 16.62 -36.18 -34.83
C LYS A 166 15.20 -36.01 -34.30
N HIS A 167 15.00 -35.96 -32.99
CA HIS A 167 13.66 -36.05 -32.37
C HIS A 167 13.33 -34.84 -31.49
N GLY A 168 14.22 -33.85 -31.44
CA GLY A 168 14.05 -32.65 -30.63
C GLY A 168 14.44 -32.90 -29.18
N THR A 169 13.73 -32.26 -28.25
CA THR A 169 13.98 -32.42 -26.82
C THR A 169 13.28 -33.69 -26.32
N VAL A 170 14.06 -34.68 -25.89
CA VAL A 170 13.53 -35.96 -25.40
C VAL A 170 13.85 -36.13 -23.91
N VAL A 171 12.96 -36.80 -23.18
CA VAL A 171 13.17 -37.15 -21.76
C VAL A 171 13.03 -38.66 -21.65
N ARG A 172 13.96 -39.33 -20.95
CA ARG A 172 13.84 -40.78 -20.76
C ARG A 172 12.67 -41.06 -19.82
N LEU A 173 11.89 -42.10 -20.13
CA LEU A 173 10.77 -42.48 -19.27
C LEU A 173 11.25 -42.83 -17.86
N ASP A 174 12.42 -43.48 -17.71
CA ASP A 174 13.04 -43.75 -16.40
C ASP A 174 13.26 -42.48 -15.57
N ASP A 175 13.59 -41.36 -16.22
CA ASP A 175 13.85 -40.07 -15.55
C ASP A 175 12.55 -39.37 -15.11
N ILE A 176 11.42 -39.75 -15.71
CA ILE A 176 10.05 -39.36 -15.33
C ILE A 176 9.52 -40.32 -14.23
N VAL A 177 9.83 -41.62 -14.34
CA VAL A 177 9.35 -42.71 -13.48
C VAL A 177 10.16 -42.82 -12.18
N GLN A 178 11.34 -42.18 -12.05
CA GLN A 178 12.03 -41.93 -10.77
C GLN A 178 11.25 -41.03 -9.78
N SER A 179 9.93 -41.03 -9.85
CA SER A 179 9.05 -40.61 -8.75
C SER A 179 9.07 -41.56 -7.55
N HIS A 180 9.77 -42.70 -7.60
CA HIS A 180 9.70 -43.78 -6.59
C HIS A 180 11.02 -44.22 -5.90
N PRO A 181 12.01 -43.33 -5.67
CA PRO A 181 12.80 -43.45 -4.44
C PRO A 181 12.91 -42.14 -3.66
N LEU A 182 12.01 -41.19 -3.89
CA LEU A 182 11.76 -40.15 -2.88
C LEU A 182 10.93 -40.80 -1.77
N SER A 183 11.30 -40.61 -0.50
CA SER A 183 10.34 -40.84 0.58
C SER A 183 9.06 -40.10 0.22
N ASN A 184 7.89 -40.71 0.40
CA ASN A 184 6.59 -40.09 0.11
C ASN A 184 6.56 -38.63 0.60
N ALA A 185 7.18 -38.38 1.76
CA ALA A 185 7.32 -37.04 2.33
C ALA A 185 8.06 -36.03 1.43
N ARG A 186 9.20 -36.38 0.84
CA ARG A 186 9.99 -35.43 0.04
C ARG A 186 9.31 -35.10 -1.29
N HIS A 187 8.62 -36.07 -1.89
CA HIS A 187 7.78 -35.80 -3.06
C HIS A 187 6.67 -34.81 -2.71
N THR A 188 5.94 -35.06 -1.62
CA THR A 188 4.88 -34.17 -1.14
C THR A 188 5.40 -32.76 -0.81
N THR A 189 6.58 -32.63 -0.20
CA THR A 189 7.22 -31.32 0.04
C THR A 189 7.44 -30.53 -1.25
N LEU A 190 7.96 -31.18 -2.29
CA LEU A 190 8.21 -30.51 -3.59
C LEU A 190 6.91 -30.08 -4.25
N GLU A 191 5.87 -30.92 -4.18
CA GLU A 191 4.54 -30.59 -4.68
C GLU A 191 3.93 -29.38 -3.97
N ILE A 192 3.99 -29.35 -2.64
CA ILE A 192 3.53 -28.21 -1.83
C ILE A 192 4.27 -26.93 -2.24
N HIS A 193 5.60 -27.00 -2.40
CA HIS A 193 6.42 -25.88 -2.83
C HIS A 193 6.04 -25.38 -4.24
N ASP A 194 5.76 -26.28 -5.18
CA ASP A 194 5.35 -25.94 -6.55
C ASP A 194 3.99 -25.26 -6.59
N ILE A 195 3.03 -25.74 -5.80
CA ILE A 195 1.72 -25.12 -5.62
C ILE A 195 1.89 -23.74 -4.99
N LEU A 196 2.66 -23.64 -3.90
CA LEU A 196 2.91 -22.38 -3.20
C LEU A 196 3.51 -21.33 -4.13
N CYS A 197 4.60 -21.62 -4.83
CA CYS A 197 5.24 -20.64 -5.73
C CYS A 197 4.28 -20.19 -6.83
N SER A 198 3.50 -21.12 -7.38
CA SER A 198 2.56 -20.83 -8.46
C SER A 198 1.40 -19.94 -7.99
N TYR A 199 0.87 -20.22 -6.80
CA TYR A 199 -0.21 -19.43 -6.18
C TYR A 199 0.29 -18.07 -5.67
N TYR A 200 1.40 -18.04 -4.93
CA TYR A 200 1.98 -16.83 -4.36
C TYR A 200 2.23 -15.76 -5.43
N LYS A 201 2.69 -16.18 -6.62
CA LYS A 201 2.90 -15.26 -7.75
C LYS A 201 1.61 -14.59 -8.21
N VAL A 202 0.49 -15.30 -8.20
CA VAL A 202 -0.83 -14.76 -8.58
C VAL A 202 -1.35 -13.84 -7.47
N ALA A 203 -1.35 -14.33 -6.22
CA ALA A 203 -1.83 -13.59 -5.06
C ALA A 203 -1.06 -12.27 -4.88
N ARG A 204 0.28 -12.30 -4.95
CA ARG A 204 1.13 -11.11 -4.81
C ARG A 204 0.79 -10.03 -5.83
N LYS A 205 0.59 -10.41 -7.10
CA LYS A 205 0.25 -9.45 -8.16
C LYS A 205 -1.13 -8.84 -7.90
N ARG A 206 -2.12 -9.69 -7.63
CA ARG A 206 -3.49 -9.25 -7.32
C ARG A 206 -3.53 -8.29 -6.13
N PHE A 207 -2.84 -8.64 -5.05
CA PHE A 207 -2.78 -7.82 -3.84
C PHE A 207 -2.08 -6.47 -4.10
N ALA A 208 -0.91 -6.47 -4.74
CA ALA A 208 -0.19 -5.24 -5.05
C ALA A 208 -1.02 -4.30 -5.94
N ASP A 209 -1.66 -4.83 -6.99
CA ASP A 209 -2.55 -4.05 -7.85
C ASP A 209 -3.77 -3.54 -7.07
N ALA A 210 -4.35 -4.35 -6.18
CA ALA A 210 -5.49 -3.94 -5.37
C ALA A 210 -5.14 -2.81 -4.39
N VAL A 211 -4.02 -2.90 -3.68
CA VAL A 211 -3.57 -1.83 -2.76
C VAL A 211 -3.32 -0.54 -3.53
N ARG A 212 -2.61 -0.61 -4.67
CA ARG A 212 -2.34 0.55 -5.52
C ARG A 212 -3.65 1.16 -6.05
N MET A 213 -4.49 0.38 -6.71
CA MET A 213 -5.68 0.90 -7.39
C MET A 213 -6.79 1.32 -6.40
N GLN A 214 -7.05 0.52 -5.38
CA GLN A 214 -8.19 0.74 -4.49
C GLN A 214 -7.85 1.69 -3.34
N VAL A 215 -6.65 1.59 -2.77
CA VAL A 215 -6.25 2.44 -1.64
C VAL A 215 -5.56 3.70 -2.15
N ALA A 216 -4.38 3.55 -2.78
CA ALA A 216 -3.56 4.70 -3.14
C ALA A 216 -4.24 5.59 -4.20
N ASP A 217 -4.70 5.00 -5.30
CA ASP A 217 -5.34 5.76 -6.37
C ASP A 217 -6.76 6.19 -5.95
N CYS A 218 -7.67 5.25 -5.71
CA CYS A 218 -9.09 5.58 -5.49
C CYS A 218 -9.37 6.34 -4.18
N LYS A 219 -8.77 5.96 -3.03
CA LYS A 219 -9.09 6.62 -1.74
C LYS A 219 -8.28 7.91 -1.53
N LEU A 220 -7.03 7.96 -1.98
CA LEU A 220 -6.12 9.06 -1.63
C LEU A 220 -5.90 10.08 -2.74
N VAL A 221 -5.97 9.71 -4.03
CA VAL A 221 -5.52 10.60 -5.12
C VAL A 221 -6.60 10.90 -6.16
N THR A 222 -7.09 9.89 -6.89
CA THR A 222 -7.86 10.06 -8.14
C THR A 222 -9.34 9.68 -8.05
N GLY A 223 -9.81 9.12 -6.92
CA GLY A 223 -11.22 8.76 -6.78
C GLY A 223 -12.17 9.97 -6.70
N ALA A 224 -13.46 9.69 -6.64
CA ALA A 224 -14.50 10.72 -6.62
C ALA A 224 -14.53 11.54 -5.31
N LYS A 225 -14.06 10.95 -4.21
CA LYS A 225 -13.92 11.61 -2.91
C LYS A 225 -12.53 11.31 -2.37
N THR A 226 -11.61 12.25 -2.55
CA THR A 226 -10.23 12.14 -2.08
C THR A 226 -9.84 13.36 -1.24
N PRO A 227 -8.81 13.24 -0.38
CA PRO A 227 -8.24 14.35 0.37
C PRO A 227 -7.96 15.60 -0.49
N LEU A 228 -7.51 15.39 -1.74
CA LEU A 228 -7.20 16.46 -2.69
C LEU A 228 -8.42 17.23 -3.20
N THR A 229 -9.60 16.61 -3.13
CA THR A 229 -10.88 17.20 -3.58
C THR A 229 -11.70 17.79 -2.44
N LEU A 230 -11.24 17.64 -1.18
CA LEU A 230 -11.99 18.01 0.01
C LEU A 230 -12.25 19.52 0.06
N LEU A 231 -11.21 20.33 -0.20
CA LEU A 231 -11.37 21.77 -0.35
C LEU A 231 -12.02 22.06 -1.71
N SER A 232 -13.29 22.44 -1.68
CA SER A 232 -14.09 22.69 -2.88
C SER A 232 -14.90 23.97 -2.75
N ALA A 233 -15.32 24.53 -3.90
CA ALA A 233 -16.21 25.70 -3.90
C ALA A 233 -17.53 25.44 -3.15
N GLN A 234 -18.01 24.19 -3.17
CA GLN A 234 -19.22 23.79 -2.45
C GLN A 234 -19.01 23.80 -0.93
N LEU A 235 -17.85 23.33 -0.44
CA LEU A 235 -17.49 23.43 0.97
C LEU A 235 -17.45 24.90 1.41
N VAL A 236 -16.74 25.74 0.67
CA VAL A 236 -16.58 27.18 0.98
C VAL A 236 -17.93 27.91 0.99
N ALA A 237 -18.80 27.63 0.01
CA ALA A 237 -20.14 28.22 -0.05
C ALA A 237 -21.06 27.77 1.11
N GLY A 238 -20.74 26.64 1.76
CA GLY A 238 -21.49 26.12 2.90
C GLY A 238 -21.01 26.63 4.27
N LEU A 239 -19.91 27.39 4.33
CA LEU A 239 -19.39 27.94 5.58
C LEU A 239 -20.26 29.11 6.06
N ASP A 240 -20.48 29.19 7.36
CA ASP A 240 -21.19 30.31 7.98
C ASP A 240 -20.30 31.55 8.10
N HIS A 241 -20.93 32.69 8.35
CA HIS A 241 -20.21 33.96 8.43
C HIS A 241 -19.22 34.00 9.59
N GLU A 242 -19.56 33.34 10.71
CA GLU A 242 -18.70 33.28 11.89
C GLU A 242 -17.40 32.50 11.61
N THR A 243 -17.49 31.33 10.97
CA THR A 243 -16.31 30.53 10.58
C THR A 243 -15.48 31.26 9.54
N LEU A 244 -16.10 31.94 8.58
CA LEU A 244 -15.38 32.73 7.59
C LEU A 244 -14.64 33.92 8.21
N GLU A 245 -15.26 34.61 9.17
CA GLU A 245 -14.61 35.71 9.90
C GLU A 245 -13.50 35.20 10.82
N ASP A 246 -13.64 34.01 11.41
CA ASP A 246 -12.57 33.42 12.23
C ASP A 246 -11.33 33.07 11.38
N ILE A 247 -11.55 32.42 10.22
CA ILE A 247 -10.48 31.97 9.33
C ILE A 247 -9.87 33.13 8.54
N ALA A 248 -10.71 33.95 7.89
CA ALA A 248 -10.32 34.95 6.90
C ALA A 248 -10.67 36.39 7.28
N GLY A 249 -11.30 36.59 8.44
CA GLY A 249 -11.57 37.92 8.96
C GLY A 249 -10.28 38.68 9.24
N GLU A 250 -10.36 39.98 9.05
CA GLU A 250 -9.22 40.86 9.17
C GLU A 250 -8.87 41.08 10.63
N GLU A 251 -7.57 41.16 10.91
CA GLU A 251 -7.12 41.58 12.23
C GLU A 251 -7.62 43.00 12.52
N LEU A 252 -8.04 43.22 13.78
CA LEU A 252 -8.54 44.52 14.22
C LEU A 252 -7.58 45.65 13.86
N GLN A 253 -6.27 45.44 14.01
CA GLN A 253 -5.25 46.41 13.65
C GLN A 253 -5.28 46.77 12.16
N THR A 254 -5.34 45.77 11.28
CA THR A 254 -5.45 45.98 9.83
C THR A 254 -6.74 46.71 9.46
N LYS A 255 -7.86 46.37 10.11
CA LYS A 255 -9.15 47.03 9.92
C LYS A 255 -9.11 48.51 10.33
N TYR A 256 -8.50 48.81 11.48
CA TYR A 256 -8.29 50.18 11.94
C TYR A 256 -7.38 50.98 11.00
N GLU A 257 -6.26 50.38 10.59
CA GLU A 257 -5.30 51.03 9.71
C GLU A 257 -5.88 51.32 8.32
N ARG A 258 -6.67 50.39 7.77
CA ARG A 258 -7.42 50.65 6.53
C ARG A 258 -8.38 51.82 6.69
N SER A 259 -9.19 51.83 7.75
CA SER A 259 -10.13 52.93 7.98
C SER A 259 -9.43 54.29 8.12
N ARG A 260 -8.22 54.32 8.72
CA ARG A 260 -7.38 55.52 8.79
C ARG A 260 -6.90 55.95 7.39
N LEU A 261 -6.34 55.03 6.61
CA LEU A 261 -5.83 55.30 5.27
C LEU A 261 -6.93 55.71 4.29
N GLU A 262 -8.12 55.12 4.38
CA GLU A 262 -9.28 55.49 3.55
C GLU A 262 -9.73 56.93 3.82
N LYS A 263 -9.77 57.33 5.10
CA LYS A 263 -10.06 58.72 5.49
C LYS A 263 -9.02 59.68 4.93
N GLU A 264 -7.74 59.32 5.05
CA GLU A 264 -6.64 60.13 4.53
C GLU A 264 -6.70 60.27 3.00
N ILE A 265 -6.93 59.18 2.27
CA ILE A 265 -7.12 59.19 0.81
C ILE A 265 -8.31 60.06 0.42
N SER A 266 -9.42 59.99 1.16
CA SER A 266 -10.60 60.83 0.91
C SER A 266 -10.28 62.31 1.05
N LEU A 267 -9.62 62.70 2.15
CA LEU A 267 -9.20 64.08 2.40
C LEU A 267 -8.22 64.59 1.33
N LEU A 268 -7.24 63.76 0.94
CA LEU A 268 -6.28 64.11 -0.10
C LEU A 268 -6.95 64.26 -1.47
N ARG A 269 -7.95 63.43 -1.80
CA ARG A 269 -8.73 63.57 -3.04
C ARG A 269 -9.56 64.84 -3.07
N GLU A 270 -10.15 65.22 -1.95
CA GLU A 270 -10.91 66.47 -1.82
C GLU A 270 -9.97 67.68 -1.95
N GLY A 271 -8.83 67.67 -1.27
CA GLY A 271 -7.79 68.70 -1.42
C GLY A 271 -7.30 68.84 -2.87
N LYS A 272 -7.08 67.71 -3.58
CA LYS A 272 -6.69 67.73 -4.99
C LYS A 272 -7.74 68.40 -5.90
N LYS A 273 -9.04 68.25 -5.62
CA LYS A 273 -10.12 68.90 -6.39
C LYS A 273 -10.22 70.40 -6.14
N ILE A 274 -9.70 70.89 -5.01
CA ILE A 274 -9.73 72.31 -4.65
C ILE A 274 -8.52 73.04 -5.27
N VAL A 275 -7.40 72.34 -5.43
CA VAL A 275 -6.12 72.92 -5.90
C VAL A 275 -5.92 72.79 -7.43
N GLY A 276 -6.67 71.92 -8.11
CA GLY A 276 -6.67 71.78 -9.57
C GLY A 276 -7.92 72.35 -10.20
#